data_AF-A0A947NRL0-F1
#
_entry.id   AF-A0A947NRL0-F1
#
_cell.length_a   1.000
_cell.length_b   1.000
_cell.length_c   1.000
_cell.angle_alpha   90.00
_cell.angle_beta   90.00
_cell.angle_gamma   90.00
#
_symmetry.space_group_name_H-M   'P 1'
#
loop_
_entity.id
_entity.type
_entity.pdbx_description
1 polymer ?
#
loop_
_entity_poly.entity_id
_entity_poly.type
_entity_poly.pdbx_seq_one_letter_code
_entity_poly.pdbx_strand_id
1 'polypeptide(L)'
;MKNKKNPQQQEGNVEEEARALGKKLVLLLRSSDLPEEVQISIIHLLPEMTLEQIDELVNVLTENVARGGEMDEGLKQRLGKVKEKYDSKREDLADSIMKDLDDLEKEIDKYS
;
A
#
# COMPACT_ATOMS: atom_id res chain seq x y z
N MET A 1 35.77 -6.44 -19.48
CA MET A 1 34.99 -5.19 -19.64
C MET A 1 33.98 -5.12 -18.51
N LYS A 2 34.08 -4.12 -17.62
CA LYS A 2 33.13 -3.93 -16.52
C LYS A 2 31.93 -3.15 -17.08
N ASN A 3 30.81 -3.82 -17.31
CA ASN A 3 29.55 -3.17 -17.68
C ASN A 3 29.04 -2.37 -16.48
N LYS A 4 29.36 -1.08 -16.44
CA LYS A 4 28.67 -0.12 -15.60
C LYS A 4 27.28 0.08 -16.22
N LYS A 5 26.25 -0.53 -15.62
CA LYS A 5 24.86 -0.22 -15.97
C LYS A 5 24.61 1.26 -15.69
N ASN A 6 24.04 1.92 -16.70
CA ASN A 6 23.78 3.36 -16.71
C ASN A 6 22.56 3.65 -15.81
N PRO A 7 22.64 4.56 -14.82
CA PRO A 7 21.56 4.78 -13.85
C PRO A 7 20.23 5.26 -14.47
N GLN A 8 20.24 5.81 -15.69
CA GLN A 8 19.04 6.26 -16.41
C GLN A 8 18.14 5.12 -16.94
N GLN A 9 18.60 3.85 -16.95
CA GLN A 9 17.76 2.73 -17.40
C GLN A 9 16.88 2.13 -16.30
N GLN A 10 17.10 2.50 -15.03
CA GLN A 10 16.32 1.98 -13.90
C GLN A 10 15.05 2.78 -13.63
N GLU A 11 15.04 4.09 -13.87
CA GLU A 11 13.89 4.97 -13.56
C GLU A 11 12.69 4.75 -14.49
N GLY A 12 12.92 4.54 -15.79
CA GLY A 12 11.84 4.27 -16.76
C GLY A 12 11.08 2.97 -16.50
N ASN A 13 11.72 2.00 -15.82
CA ASN A 13 11.09 0.71 -15.52
C ASN A 13 10.12 0.80 -14.33
N VAL A 14 10.45 1.60 -13.32
CA VAL A 14 9.63 1.70 -12.09
C VAL A 14 8.33 2.47 -12.34
N GLU A 15 8.38 3.56 -13.11
CA GLU A 15 7.18 4.33 -13.45
C GLU A 15 6.22 3.51 -14.33
N GLU A 16 6.75 2.76 -15.29
CA GLU A 16 5.95 1.86 -16.14
C GLU A 16 5.31 0.73 -15.33
N GLU A 17 6.07 0.11 -14.42
CA GLU A 17 5.56 -0.92 -13.49
C GLU A 17 4.46 -0.36 -12.57
N ALA A 18 4.67 0.81 -11.97
CA ALA A 18 3.67 1.47 -11.14
C ALA A 18 2.39 1.81 -11.92
N ARG A 19 2.54 2.26 -13.18
CA ARG A 19 1.40 2.57 -14.06
C ARG A 19 0.64 1.31 -14.45
N ALA A 20 1.32 0.21 -14.70
CA ALA A 20 0.70 -1.08 -14.98
C ALA A 20 -0.07 -1.60 -13.75
N LEU A 21 0.53 -1.49 -12.56
CA LEU A 21 -0.08 -1.87 -11.29
C LEU A 21 -1.34 -1.04 -11.00
N GLY A 22 -1.26 0.29 -11.19
CA GLY A 22 -2.41 1.18 -11.03
C GLY A 22 -3.57 0.85 -11.98
N LYS A 23 -3.26 0.56 -13.25
CA LYS A 23 -4.29 0.10 -14.22
C LYS A 23 -4.95 -1.21 -13.79
N LYS A 24 -4.15 -2.18 -13.30
CA LYS A 24 -4.66 -3.45 -12.79
C LYS A 24 -5.59 -3.25 -11.61
N LEU A 25 -5.21 -2.42 -10.64
CA LEU A 25 -6.03 -2.08 -9.47
C LEU A 25 -7.37 -1.45 -9.87
N VAL A 26 -7.36 -0.47 -10.77
CA VAL A 26 -8.61 0.17 -11.24
C VAL A 26 -9.52 -0.85 -11.93
N LEU A 27 -8.97 -1.73 -12.76
CA LEU A 27 -9.74 -2.79 -13.41
C LEU A 27 -10.39 -3.73 -12.38
N LEU A 28 -9.60 -4.16 -11.38
CA LEU A 28 -10.07 -5.05 -10.33
C LEU A 28 -11.16 -4.40 -9.46
N LEU A 29 -11.00 -3.14 -9.07
CA LEU A 29 -12.01 -2.40 -8.31
C LEU A 29 -13.31 -2.24 -9.10
N ARG A 30 -13.23 -1.89 -10.39
CA ARG A 30 -14.41 -1.77 -11.25
C ARG A 30 -15.11 -3.09 -11.54
N SER A 31 -14.38 -4.19 -11.46
CA SER A 31 -14.90 -5.54 -11.66
C SER A 31 -15.35 -6.22 -10.37
N SER A 32 -15.02 -5.63 -9.22
CA SER A 32 -15.53 -6.06 -7.91
C SER A 32 -16.91 -5.42 -7.68
N ASP A 33 -17.88 -6.16 -7.18
CA ASP A 33 -19.19 -5.59 -6.80
C ASP A 33 -19.12 -4.81 -5.48
N LEU A 34 -17.94 -4.27 -5.17
CA LEU A 34 -17.72 -3.42 -4.00
C LEU A 34 -18.50 -2.11 -4.17
N PRO A 35 -19.13 -1.60 -3.10
CA PRO A 35 -19.73 -0.28 -3.12
C PRO A 35 -18.73 0.81 -3.54
N GLU A 36 -19.20 1.82 -4.27
CA GLU A 36 -18.36 2.91 -4.78
C GLU A 36 -17.57 3.63 -3.66
N GLU A 37 -18.18 3.82 -2.49
CA GLU A 37 -17.53 4.40 -1.30
C GLU A 37 -16.33 3.56 -0.83
N VAL A 38 -16.42 2.23 -0.92
CA VAL A 38 -15.33 1.31 -0.58
C VAL A 38 -14.22 1.40 -1.64
N GLN A 39 -14.58 1.46 -2.91
CA GLN A 39 -13.61 1.62 -4.00
C GLN A 39 -12.82 2.93 -3.86
N ILE A 40 -13.50 4.04 -3.56
CA ILE A 40 -12.87 5.36 -3.34
C ILE A 40 -11.95 5.32 -2.12
N SER A 41 -12.40 4.70 -1.03
CA SER A 41 -11.60 4.56 0.19
C SER A 41 -10.32 3.77 -0.06
N ILE A 42 -10.38 2.68 -0.84
CA ILE A 42 -9.19 1.92 -1.25
C ILE A 42 -8.23 2.81 -2.05
N ILE A 43 -8.74 3.58 -3.02
CA ILE A 43 -7.90 4.50 -3.83
C ILE A 43 -7.19 5.54 -2.95
N HIS A 44 -7.87 6.09 -1.94
CA HIS A 44 -7.26 7.06 -1.02
C HIS A 44 -6.18 6.44 -0.13
N LEU A 45 -6.23 5.13 0.14
CA LEU A 45 -5.22 4.45 0.95
C LEU A 45 -3.96 4.08 0.17
N LEU A 46 -4.03 3.94 -1.16
CA LEU A 46 -2.90 3.49 -1.99
C LEU A 46 -1.59 4.25 -1.76
N PRO A 47 -1.56 5.60 -1.64
CA PRO A 47 -0.31 6.34 -1.43
C PRO A 47 0.39 6.01 -0.10
N GLU A 48 -0.37 5.53 0.88
CA GLU A 48 0.10 5.25 2.24
C GLU A 48 0.48 3.76 2.42
N MET A 49 0.30 2.93 1.39
CA MET A 49 0.57 1.50 1.44
C MET A 49 1.98 1.18 0.94
N THR A 50 2.64 0.19 1.56
CA THR A 50 3.87 -0.39 1.01
C THR A 50 3.56 -1.25 -0.21
N LEU A 51 4.57 -1.52 -1.06
CA LEU A 51 4.40 -2.38 -2.23
C LEU A 51 3.83 -3.77 -1.87
N GLU A 52 4.27 -4.36 -0.76
CA GLU A 52 3.76 -5.65 -0.30
C GLU A 52 2.27 -5.57 0.09
N GLN A 53 1.84 -4.47 0.71
CA GLN A 53 0.43 -4.26 1.05
C GLN A 53 -0.42 -4.07 -0.21
N ILE A 54 0.11 -3.37 -1.21
CA ILE A 54 -0.54 -3.21 -2.51
C ILE A 54 -0.68 -4.56 -3.22
N ASP A 55 0.36 -5.40 -3.21
CA ASP A 55 0.31 -6.75 -3.77
C ASP A 55 -0.72 -7.64 -3.04
N GLU A 56 -0.78 -7.58 -1.72
CA GLU A 56 -1.80 -8.29 -0.93
C GLU A 56 -3.22 -7.85 -1.33
N LEU A 57 -3.45 -6.53 -1.47
CA LEU A 57 -4.72 -5.98 -1.93
C LEU A 57 -5.07 -6.45 -3.34
N VAL A 58 -4.11 -6.43 -4.26
CA VAL A 58 -4.30 -6.92 -5.64
C VAL A 58 -4.71 -8.39 -5.65
N ASN A 59 -4.10 -9.22 -4.81
CA ASN A 59 -4.46 -10.64 -4.70
C ASN A 59 -5.89 -10.82 -4.17
N VAL A 60 -6.25 -10.09 -3.11
CA VAL A 60 -7.61 -10.12 -2.53
C VAL A 60 -8.67 -9.72 -3.57
N LEU A 61 -8.43 -8.64 -4.31
CA LEU A 61 -9.37 -8.18 -5.35
C LEU A 61 -9.41 -9.14 -6.53
N THR A 62 -8.28 -9.72 -6.94
CA THR A 62 -8.22 -10.73 -8.02
C THR A 62 -9.05 -11.96 -7.65
N GLU A 63 -8.94 -12.45 -6.41
CA GLU A 63 -9.75 -13.57 -5.94
C GLU A 63 -11.25 -13.25 -5.90
N ASN A 64 -11.63 -12.04 -5.51
CA ASN A 64 -13.03 -11.61 -5.52
C ASN A 64 -13.60 -11.60 -6.95
N VAL A 65 -12.90 -10.98 -7.90
CA VAL A 65 -13.31 -10.96 -9.30
C VAL A 65 -13.39 -12.38 -9.88
N ALA A 66 -12.44 -13.25 -9.54
CA ALA A 66 -12.46 -14.65 -9.97
C ALA A 66 -13.66 -15.45 -9.42
N ARG A 67 -14.24 -15.03 -8.29
CA ARG A 67 -15.45 -15.60 -7.69
C ARG A 67 -16.75 -14.93 -8.16
N GLY A 68 -16.67 -14.09 -9.18
CA GLY A 68 -17.84 -13.42 -9.77
C GLY A 68 -18.15 -12.05 -9.18
N GLY A 69 -17.22 -11.44 -8.42
CA GLY A 69 -17.36 -10.07 -7.93
C GLY A 69 -18.15 -9.93 -6.62
N GLU A 70 -18.87 -10.97 -6.19
CA GLU A 70 -19.71 -10.91 -4.99
C GLU A 70 -18.93 -10.64 -3.69
N MET A 71 -19.42 -9.67 -2.93
CA MET A 71 -18.87 -9.31 -1.62
C MET A 71 -19.34 -10.30 -0.55
N ASP A 72 -18.60 -11.39 -0.40
CA ASP A 72 -18.84 -12.39 0.66
C ASP A 72 -18.19 -11.98 2.00
N GLU A 73 -18.58 -12.67 3.08
CA GLU A 73 -18.04 -12.41 4.43
C GLU A 73 -16.52 -12.71 4.52
N GLY A 74 -16.01 -13.64 3.69
CA GLY A 74 -14.59 -13.95 3.60
C GLY A 74 -13.78 -12.82 2.94
N LEU A 75 -14.35 -12.10 1.99
CA LEU A 75 -13.77 -10.92 1.38
C LEU A 75 -13.72 -9.77 2.38
N LYS A 76 -14.80 -9.54 3.13
CA LYS A 76 -14.81 -8.53 4.21
C LYS A 76 -13.71 -8.79 5.23
N GLN A 77 -13.56 -10.05 5.68
CA GLN A 77 -12.51 -10.41 6.62
C GLN A 77 -11.10 -10.20 6.04
N ARG A 78 -10.88 -10.51 4.75
CA ARG A 78 -9.58 -10.30 4.10
C ARG A 78 -9.26 -8.82 3.92
N LEU A 79 -10.23 -8.02 3.48
CA LEU A 79 -10.08 -6.56 3.43
C LEU A 79 -9.84 -5.97 4.83
N GLY A 80 -10.55 -6.49 5.84
CA GLY A 80 -10.33 -6.15 7.25
C GLY A 80 -8.89 -6.41 7.68
N LYS A 81 -8.32 -7.57 7.35
CA LYS A 81 -6.90 -7.88 7.66
C LYS A 81 -5.91 -6.98 6.94
N VAL A 82 -6.19 -6.62 5.68
CA VAL A 82 -5.36 -5.65 4.93
C VAL A 82 -5.40 -4.29 5.64
N LYS A 83 -6.59 -3.88 6.09
CA LYS A 83 -6.77 -2.65 6.88
C LYS A 83 -6.07 -2.72 8.24
N GLU A 84 -6.20 -3.80 9.00
CA GLU A 84 -5.53 -3.97 10.29
C GLU A 84 -4.00 -3.91 10.16
N LYS A 85 -3.43 -4.57 9.13
CA LYS A 85 -2.00 -4.48 8.84
C LYS A 85 -1.56 -3.05 8.49
N TYR A 86 -2.42 -2.30 7.82
CA TYR A 86 -2.18 -0.88 7.54
C TYR A 86 -2.21 -0.05 8.82
N ASP A 87 -3.27 -0.18 9.63
CA ASP A 87 -3.46 0.58 10.87
C ASP A 87 -2.33 0.28 11.88
N SER A 88 -1.95 -0.98 12.06
CA SER A 88 -0.86 -1.39 12.96
C SER A 88 0.50 -0.83 12.52
N LYS A 89 0.84 -0.87 11.24
CA LYS A 89 2.09 -0.27 10.75
C LYS A 89 2.09 1.26 10.89
N ARG A 90 0.92 1.90 10.82
CA ARG A 90 0.77 3.34 11.02
C ARG A 90 0.94 3.72 12.49
N GLU A 91 0.39 2.95 13.41
CA GLU A 91 0.62 3.13 14.86
C GLU A 91 2.10 2.92 15.21
N ASP A 92 2.71 1.82 14.73
CA ASP A 92 4.14 1.54 14.96
C ASP A 92 5.03 2.69 14.43
N LEU A 93 4.68 3.27 13.29
CA LEU A 93 5.40 4.41 12.71
C LEU A 93 5.21 5.68 13.54
N ALA A 94 4.00 5.95 14.03
CA ALA A 94 3.71 7.10 14.88
C ALA A 94 4.49 7.01 16.21
N ASP A 95 4.52 5.83 16.83
CA ASP A 95 5.26 5.57 18.06
C ASP A 95 6.77 5.68 17.85
N SER A 96 7.29 5.19 16.72
CA SER A 96 8.71 5.35 16.35
C SER A 96 9.08 6.81 16.15
N ILE A 97 8.23 7.60 15.48
CA ILE A 97 8.48 9.03 15.26
C ILE A 97 8.43 9.81 16.58
N MET A 98 7.48 9.52 17.47
CA MET A 98 7.46 10.16 18.79
C MET A 98 8.72 9.85 19.59
N LYS A 99 9.21 8.61 19.53
CA LYS A 99 10.45 8.23 20.19
C LYS A 99 11.67 8.95 19.60
N ASP A 100 11.75 9.06 18.27
CA ASP A 100 12.83 9.79 17.61
C ASP A 100 12.79 11.29 17.96
N LEU A 101 11.59 11.88 18.11
CA LEU A 101 11.40 13.25 18.57
C LEU A 101 11.82 13.45 20.04
N ASP A 102 11.44 12.53 20.94
CA ASP A 102 11.84 12.53 22.35
C ASP A 102 13.36 12.42 22.51
N ASP A 103 14.01 11.61 21.67
CA ASP A 103 15.46 11.44 21.71
C ASP A 103 16.19 12.67 21.14
N LEU A 104 15.62 13.31 20.10
CA LEU A 104 16.10 14.59 19.59
C LEU A 104 15.98 15.72 20.63
N GLU A 105 14.87 15.80 21.36
CA GLU A 105 14.66 16.79 22.42
C GLU A 105 15.69 16.62 23.56
N LYS A 106 15.94 15.39 23.99
CA LYS A 106 16.99 15.08 24.99
C LYS A 106 18.40 15.38 24.49
N GLU A 107 18.66 15.29 23.19
CA GLU A 107 19.95 15.70 22.63
C GLU A 107 20.10 17.22 22.63
N ILE A 108 19.06 17.97 22.26
CA ILE A 108 19.06 19.45 22.29
C ILE A 108 19.26 19.98 23.72
N ASP A 109 18.62 19.36 24.71
CA ASP A 109 18.78 19.72 26.13
C ASP A 109 20.20 19.47 26.66
N LYS A 110 20.95 18.52 26.08
CA LYS A 110 22.36 18.29 26.47
C LYS A 110 23.31 19.36 25.95
N TYR A 111 22.89 20.15 24.96
CA TYR A 111 23.67 21.24 24.38
C TYR A 111 23.19 22.64 24.81
N SER A 112 22.18 22.71 25.70
CA SER A 112 21.68 23.93 26.34
C SER A 112 22.26 24.11 27.74
#